data_AF-A0A820SZ41-F1
#
_entry.id   AF-A0A820SZ41-F1
#
_cell.length_a   1.000
_cell.length_b   1.000
_cell.length_c   1.000
_cell.angle_alpha   90.00
_cell.angle_beta   90.00
_cell.angle_gamma   90.00
#
_symmetry.space_group_name_H-M   'P 1'
#
loop_
_entity.id
_entity.type
_entity.pdbx_description
1 polymer ?
#
loop_
_entity_poly.entity_id
_entity_poly.type
_entity_poly.pdbx_seq_one_letter_code
_entity_poly.pdbx_strand_id
1 'polypeptide(L)'
;KERAVEIGTVDRLVALLDSDDKSLKSKTALALSVICIITPGKYCTIKAGAIPKLVALLNNESTELIVNALKAITCIAEAPEGRKQLLESVDQV
;
A
#
# COMPACT_ATOMS: atom_id res chain seq x y z
N LYS A 1 -11.38 12.42 6.40
CA LYS A 1 -10.96 11.19 5.69
C LYS A 1 -11.22 11.30 4.18
N GLU A 2 -12.36 11.83 3.73
CA GLU A 2 -12.61 12.12 2.31
C GLU A 2 -11.59 13.08 1.67
N ARG A 3 -11.08 14.08 2.41
CA ARG A 3 -10.01 14.99 1.95
C ARG A 3 -8.63 14.35 1.72
N ALA A 4 -8.35 13.16 2.26
CA ALA A 4 -7.07 12.48 1.98
C ALA A 4 -7.04 11.86 0.57
N VAL A 5 -8.19 11.78 -0.09
CA VAL A 5 -8.36 11.46 -1.50
C VAL A 5 -8.31 12.75 -2.33
N GLU A 6 -7.54 13.75 -1.89
CA GLU A 6 -7.16 14.87 -2.73
C GLU A 6 -6.13 14.40 -3.76
N ILE A 7 -6.48 14.68 -5.02
CA ILE A 7 -5.83 14.26 -6.26
C ILE A 7 -4.30 14.45 -6.13
N GLY A 8 -3.55 13.34 -6.17
CA GLY A 8 -2.08 13.31 -6.15
C GLY A 8 -1.42 12.95 -4.81
N THR A 9 -2.16 12.94 -3.69
CA THR A 9 -1.57 12.55 -2.39
C THR A 9 -1.18 11.07 -2.37
N VAL A 10 -2.05 10.21 -2.93
CA VAL A 10 -1.82 8.77 -2.97
C VAL A 10 -0.62 8.42 -3.86
N ASP A 11 -0.52 9.00 -5.06
CA ASP A 11 0.61 8.76 -5.97
C ASP A 11 1.95 9.12 -5.33
N ARG A 12 1.99 10.26 -4.61
CA ARG A 12 3.19 10.67 -3.88
C ARG A 12 3.54 9.72 -2.75
N LEU A 13 2.54 9.24 -1.98
CA LEU A 13 2.78 8.23 -0.96
C LEU A 13 3.28 6.93 -1.58
N VAL A 14 2.73 6.48 -2.71
CA VAL A 14 3.20 5.28 -3.39
C VAL A 14 4.66 5.43 -3.84
N ALA A 15 5.06 6.60 -4.34
CA ALA A 15 6.46 6.87 -4.67
C ALA A 15 7.39 6.83 -3.44
N LEU A 16 6.92 7.28 -2.28
CA LEU A 16 7.71 7.25 -1.04
C LEU A 16 7.95 5.83 -0.48
N LEU A 17 7.25 4.81 -0.99
CA LEU A 17 7.57 3.41 -0.64
C LEU A 17 8.95 2.96 -1.16
N ASP A 18 9.52 3.65 -2.15
CA ASP A 18 10.86 3.37 -2.65
C ASP A 18 11.97 4.10 -1.89
N SER A 19 11.64 4.96 -0.92
CA SER A 19 12.61 5.73 -0.13
C SER A 19 13.64 4.82 0.57
N ASP A 20 14.91 5.22 0.60
CA ASP A 20 15.94 4.51 1.39
C ASP A 20 15.76 4.68 2.91
N ASP A 21 15.06 5.74 3.33
CA ASP A 21 14.69 5.94 4.73
C ASP A 21 13.60 4.95 5.16
N LYS A 22 14.00 3.97 5.99
CA LYS A 22 13.11 2.94 6.57
C LYS A 22 11.97 3.54 7.40
N SER A 23 12.22 4.62 8.15
CA SER A 23 11.18 5.28 8.96
C SER A 23 10.14 5.95 8.07
N LEU A 24 10.60 6.65 7.02
CA LEU A 24 9.71 7.26 6.04
C LEU A 24 8.88 6.20 5.30
N LYS A 25 9.52 5.10 4.88
CA LYS A 25 8.85 3.96 4.22
C LYS A 25 7.79 3.34 5.12
N SER A 26 8.08 3.12 6.41
CA SER A 26 7.12 2.56 7.37
C SER A 26 5.91 3.46 7.57
N LYS A 27 6.15 4.76 7.81
CA LYS A 27 5.08 5.76 7.96
C LYS A 27 4.21 5.87 6.71
N THR A 28 4.84 5.72 5.54
CA THR A 28 4.15 5.74 4.25
C THR A 28 3.24 4.52 4.09
N ALA A 29 3.73 3.30 4.37
CA ALA A 29 2.92 2.09 4.35
C ALA A 29 1.73 2.18 5.33
N LEU A 30 1.98 2.72 6.53
CA LEU A 30 0.94 2.96 7.53
C LEU A 30 -0.11 3.95 7.01
N ALA A 31 0.29 5.07 6.43
CA ALA A 31 -0.62 6.06 5.85
C ALA A 31 -1.50 5.43 4.74
N LEU A 32 -0.90 4.65 3.84
CA LEU A 32 -1.63 3.91 2.81
C LEU A 32 -2.63 2.91 3.41
N SER A 33 -2.27 2.20 4.49
CA SER A 33 -3.21 1.30 5.17
C SER A 33 -4.44 2.03 5.69
N VAL A 34 -4.27 3.25 6.21
CA VAL A 34 -5.37 4.09 6.72
C VAL A 34 -6.23 4.62 5.58
N ILE A 35 -5.62 4.99 4.45
CA ILE A 35 -6.33 5.45 3.24
C ILE A 35 -7.19 4.31 2.66
N CYS A 36 -6.67 3.08 2.63
CA CYS A 36 -7.37 1.93 2.07
C CYS A 36 -8.58 1.45 2.89
N ILE A 37 -8.79 1.96 4.11
CA ILE A 37 -9.98 1.64 4.94
C ILE A 37 -11.27 2.09 4.23
N ILE A 38 -11.23 3.18 3.47
CA ILE A 38 -12.38 3.67 2.71
C ILE A 38 -12.29 3.23 1.24
N THR A 39 -13.44 2.93 0.65
CA THR A 39 -13.54 2.43 -0.73
C THR A 39 -12.80 3.32 -1.75
N PRO A 40 -12.99 4.66 -1.78
CA PRO A 40 -12.28 5.50 -2.75
C PRO A 40 -10.76 5.44 -2.59
N GLY A 41 -10.27 5.49 -1.35
CA GLY A 41 -8.85 5.42 -1.04
C GLY A 41 -8.22 4.10 -1.50
N LYS A 42 -8.92 2.98 -1.30
CA LYS A 42 -8.50 1.66 -1.77
C LYS A 42 -8.31 1.63 -3.29
N TYR A 43 -9.30 2.08 -4.05
CA TYR A 43 -9.21 2.12 -5.52
C TYR A 43 -8.14 3.11 -6.01
N CYS A 44 -7.96 4.25 -5.34
CA CYS A 44 -6.86 5.18 -5.64
C CYS A 44 -5.50 4.53 -5.43
N THR A 45 -5.30 3.83 -4.30
CA THR A 45 -4.04 3.12 -4.00
C THR A 45 -3.75 2.01 -5.01
N ILE A 46 -4.77 1.27 -5.45
CA ILE A 46 -4.64 0.26 -6.51
C ILE A 46 -4.23 0.93 -7.83
N LYS A 47 -4.93 1.99 -8.24
CA LYS A 47 -4.65 2.72 -9.50
C LYS A 47 -3.27 3.38 -9.51
N ALA A 48 -2.78 3.81 -8.35
CA ALA A 48 -1.45 4.39 -8.19
C ALA A 48 -0.32 3.35 -8.26
N GLY A 49 -0.63 2.04 -8.42
CA GLY A 49 0.38 0.99 -8.57
C GLY A 49 1.08 0.61 -7.26
N ALA A 50 0.39 0.71 -6.13
CA ALA A 50 0.98 0.41 -4.83
C ALA A 50 1.27 -1.09 -4.61
N ILE A 51 0.53 -1.99 -5.26
CA ILE A 51 0.54 -3.43 -4.95
C ILE A 51 1.94 -4.05 -5.07
N PRO A 52 2.68 -3.92 -6.20
CA PRO A 52 4.01 -4.51 -6.32
C PRO A 52 4.98 -3.99 -5.26
N LYS A 53 4.89 -2.70 -4.91
CA LYS A 53 5.74 -2.07 -3.89
C LYS A 53 5.43 -2.61 -2.50
N LEU A 54 4.15 -2.71 -2.15
CA LEU A 54 3.71 -3.24 -0.86
C LEU A 54 4.07 -4.72 -0.71
N VAL A 55 3.95 -5.52 -1.78
CA VAL A 55 4.37 -6.93 -1.79
C VAL A 55 5.88 -7.04 -1.58
N ALA A 56 6.69 -6.21 -2.25
CA ALA A 56 8.14 -6.17 -2.04
C ALA A 56 8.54 -5.82 -0.59
N LEU A 57 7.72 -5.05 0.14
CA LEU A 57 7.99 -4.76 1.55
C LEU A 57 7.91 -5.99 2.46
N LEU A 58 7.21 -7.05 2.05
CA LEU A 58 7.10 -8.29 2.83
C LEU A 58 8.44 -9.03 2.96
N ASN A 59 9.37 -8.78 2.04
CA ASN A 59 10.73 -9.33 2.05
C ASN A 59 11.72 -8.51 2.89
N ASN A 60 11.28 -7.49 3.63
CA ASN A 60 12.15 -6.70 4.51
C ASN A 60 12.30 -7.35 5.89
N GLU A 61 13.44 -7.13 6.56
CA GLU A 61 13.67 -7.65 7.93
C GLU A 61 12.91 -6.87 9.03
N SER A 62 12.34 -5.70 8.69
CA SER A 62 11.65 -4.85 9.65
C SER A 62 10.21 -5.31 9.83
N THR A 63 9.93 -5.87 11.02
CA THR A 63 8.58 -6.28 11.42
C THR A 63 7.56 -5.15 11.30
N GLU A 64 7.94 -3.91 11.63
CA GLU A 64 7.04 -2.76 11.53
C GLU A 64 6.63 -2.49 10.07
N LEU A 65 7.60 -2.52 9.16
CA LEU A 65 7.35 -2.36 7.72
C LEU A 65 6.45 -3.48 7.18
N ILE A 66 6.75 -4.74 7.52
CA ILE A 66 5.95 -5.89 7.11
C ILE A 66 4.51 -5.75 7.62
N VAL A 67 4.32 -5.44 8.90
CA VAL A 67 2.98 -5.29 9.50
C VAL A 67 2.19 -4.17 8.84
N ASN A 68 2.81 -3.02 8.56
CA ASN A 68 2.13 -1.90 7.91
C ASN A 68 1.79 -2.21 6.45
N ALA A 69 2.69 -2.89 5.73
CA ALA A 69 2.42 -3.38 4.38
C ALA A 69 1.27 -4.39 4.35
N LEU A 70 1.28 -5.37 5.26
CA LEU A 70 0.20 -6.36 5.38
C LEU A 70 -1.15 -5.71 5.65
N LYS A 71 -1.23 -4.72 6.57
CA LYS A 71 -2.47 -3.98 6.81
C LYS A 71 -3.02 -3.33 5.54
N ALA A 72 -2.14 -2.70 4.74
CA ALA A 72 -2.55 -2.11 3.47
C ALA A 72 -3.00 -3.18 2.46
N ILE A 73 -2.27 -4.29 2.35
CA ILE A 73 -2.61 -5.41 1.47
C ILE A 73 -3.96 -6.04 1.84
N THR A 74 -4.22 -6.25 3.14
CA THR A 74 -5.52 -6.77 3.62
C THR A 74 -6.67 -5.88 3.17
N CYS A 75 -6.54 -4.56 3.35
CA CYS A 75 -7.57 -3.63 2.89
C CYS A 75 -7.72 -3.67 1.35
N ILE A 76 -6.63 -3.72 0.60
CA ILE A 76 -6.66 -3.80 -0.87
C ILE A 76 -7.32 -5.09 -1.36
N ALA A 77 -7.09 -6.23 -0.69
CA ALA A 77 -7.64 -7.55 -1.05
C ALA A 77 -9.17 -7.64 -0.92
N GLU A 78 -9.80 -6.73 -0.18
CA GLU A 78 -11.26 -6.61 -0.12
C GLU A 78 -11.85 -6.11 -1.45
N ALA A 79 -11.10 -5.34 -2.26
CA ALA A 79 -11.52 -4.94 -3.60
C ALA A 79 -11.27 -6.07 -4.62
N PRO A 80 -12.20 -6.35 -5.55
CA PRO A 80 -12.02 -7.37 -6.59
C PRO A 80 -10.74 -7.19 -7.41
N GLU A 81 -10.43 -5.96 -7.82
CA GLU A 81 -9.27 -5.60 -8.63
C GLU A 81 -7.97 -5.75 -7.84
N GLY A 82 -8.00 -5.34 -6.57
CA GLY A 82 -6.87 -5.52 -5.66
C GLY A 82 -6.56 -7.00 -5.45
N ARG A 83 -7.59 -7.82 -5.22
CA ARG A 83 -7.46 -9.27 -5.09
C ARG A 83 -6.89 -9.92 -6.36
N LYS A 84 -7.37 -9.52 -7.54
CA LYS A 84 -6.87 -10.03 -8.82
C LYS A 84 -5.38 -9.75 -8.98
N GLN A 85 -4.94 -8.51 -8.75
CA GLN A 85 -3.53 -8.14 -8.87
C GLN A 85 -2.65 -8.81 -7.80
N LEU A 86 -3.17 -8.99 -6.58
CA LEU A 86 -2.46 -9.70 -5.52
C LEU A 86 -2.25 -11.18 -5.86
N LEU A 87 -3.23 -11.84 -6.49
CA LEU A 87 -3.09 -13.22 -6.97
C LEU A 87 -1.97 -13.35 -8.01
N GLU A 88 -1.80 -12.36 -8.88
CA GLU A 88 -0.71 -12.31 -9.86
C GLU A 88 0.67 -12.09 -9.20
N SER A 89 0.72 -11.71 -7.92
CA SER A 89 1.95 -11.41 -7.17
C SER A 89 2.26 -12.45 -6.09
N VAL A 90 1.48 -13.53 -5.98
CA VAL A 90 1.60 -14.51 -4.89
C VAL A 90 2.94 -15.24 -4.87
N ASP A 91 3.55 -15.44 -6.03
CA ASP A 91 4.83 -16.14 -6.18
C ASP A 91 6.06 -15.28 -5.81
N GLN A 92 5.86 -14.01 -5.42
CA GLN A 92 6.93 -13.04 -5.11
C GLN A 92 7.26 -12.92 -3.62
N VAL A 93 6.54 -13.65 -2.76
CA VAL A 93 6.64 -13.59 -1.29
C VAL A 93 7.17 -14.91 -0.75
#